data_AF-A0A928XUG2-F1
#
_entry.id   AF-A0A928XUG2-F1
#
_cell.length_a   1.000
_cell.length_b   1.000
_cell.length_c   1.000
_cell.angle_alpha   90.00
_cell.angle_beta   90.00
_cell.angle_gamma   90.00
#
_symmetry.space_group_name_H-M   'P 1'
#
loop_
_entity.id
_entity.type
_entity.pdbx_description
1 polymer ?
#
loop_
_entity_poly.entity_id
_entity_poly.type
_entity_poly.pdbx_seq_one_letter_code
_entity_poly.pdbx_strand_id
1 'polypeptide(L)'
;MRLASSIGSTTLAVCLACSDTSGSGGSSASGGGSASGGGSATGGSSATGGSSASGGSSASGGSSASGGSAATGGDAGSTASGGNAGSSGAGGASDASIDGCPVVVAAPKVDPWSMRLPSAGFGGIETKQSGGHTDVFLKSPTDYVRIGSRLDWGGTVVFFGLSANPGSNVIDANDTGRELQIAIYDPTRSRQPCAWNASCQSSSASCGNSITFLGWNPVQGGDECNRGAKLISQGKSGDALEVVIQPLQWNPDWEAKDCKQSACSGAGLPVQVLYTSRFRFVSEHVVEVETQVTSQESISHPATAQEFPTLYVANGQGGPDLPLLLDAAGTIVPLSTPGNDGFFYDNFSSPGPWVSWQSSNKTYGVGLAMDQGVKKFQGWRGGPTSAYFHNVRAEMVFGLAAGGTVRGLSYLALGAFGTVQSELQGLLKKRAPFGVIDAPATDVKLAGSSIAVSGWVLDTVKVASVKAQIDGSDVATLPVNVARPDVCAVYPMYDGCPAVGYAGNVSVAGLSPCPHLFRVVATDADGNSRVLGERVLTP
;
A
#
# COMPACT_ATOMS: atom_id res chain seq x y z
N MET A 1 48.75 -16.86 -54.61
CA MET A 1 49.47 -15.96 -53.66
C MET A 1 48.93 -16.30 -52.27
N ARG A 2 49.44 -17.29 -51.52
CA ARG A 2 50.73 -17.42 -50.78
C ARG A 2 50.88 -16.31 -49.72
N LEU A 3 51.05 -16.54 -48.41
CA LEU A 3 51.41 -17.71 -47.55
C LEU A 3 50.60 -17.62 -46.23
N ALA A 4 50.14 -18.66 -45.51
CA ALA A 4 50.68 -19.96 -45.07
C ALA A 4 51.78 -19.88 -43.98
N SER A 5 51.42 -20.25 -42.74
CA SER A 5 52.28 -21.02 -41.84
C SER A 5 51.44 -21.73 -40.77
N SER A 6 51.50 -23.06 -40.78
CA SER A 6 50.98 -24.00 -39.79
C SER A 6 52.13 -24.92 -39.38
N ILE A 7 52.36 -25.11 -38.08
CA ILE A 7 53.02 -26.26 -37.43
C ILE A 7 52.49 -26.22 -35.97
N GLY A 8 52.02 -27.26 -35.28
CA GLY A 8 52.00 -28.71 -35.47
C GLY A 8 52.20 -29.38 -34.10
N SER A 9 51.15 -30.07 -33.62
CA SER A 9 51.05 -31.17 -32.63
C SER A 9 52.08 -31.39 -31.51
N THR A 10 51.57 -31.65 -30.28
CA THR A 10 51.84 -32.95 -29.62
C THR A 10 50.77 -33.34 -28.58
N THR A 11 50.35 -34.59 -28.70
CA THR A 11 49.44 -35.39 -27.86
C THR A 11 50.07 -35.78 -26.52
N LEU A 12 49.30 -35.83 -25.44
CA LEU A 12 49.48 -36.87 -24.40
C LEU A 12 48.16 -37.18 -23.70
N ALA A 13 47.57 -38.33 -24.07
CA ALA A 13 46.59 -39.04 -23.27
C ALA A 13 47.33 -40.02 -22.37
N VAL A 14 46.96 -40.11 -21.09
CA VAL A 14 47.25 -41.26 -20.23
C VAL A 14 45.94 -41.73 -19.62
N CYS A 15 45.58 -42.95 -20.00
CA CYS A 15 44.60 -43.83 -19.36
C CYS A 15 45.40 -45.04 -18.83
N LEU A 16 45.08 -45.51 -17.62
CA LEU A 16 45.25 -46.90 -17.11
C LEU A 16 44.50 -46.92 -15.75
N ALA A 17 43.29 -47.51 -15.63
CA ALA A 17 42.97 -48.94 -15.42
C ALA A 17 43.55 -49.50 -14.10
N CYS A 18 42.95 -50.39 -13.30
CA CYS A 18 41.69 -51.15 -13.19
C CYS A 18 41.83 -51.96 -11.87
N SER A 19 40.78 -52.27 -11.12
CA SER A 19 40.54 -53.64 -10.58
C SER A 19 39.16 -53.79 -9.92
N ASP A 20 38.50 -54.89 -10.30
CA ASP A 20 37.20 -55.42 -9.88
C ASP A 20 37.18 -56.08 -8.49
N THR A 21 35.97 -56.28 -7.94
CA THR A 21 35.41 -57.56 -7.42
C THR A 21 33.95 -57.29 -6.97
N SER A 22 32.93 -57.76 -7.70
CA SER A 22 32.09 -58.97 -7.47
C SER A 22 31.42 -59.04 -6.07
N GLY A 23 30.15 -59.39 -5.85
CA GLY A 23 28.92 -59.79 -6.56
C GLY A 23 27.77 -59.61 -5.52
N SER A 24 26.51 -60.04 -5.61
CA SER A 24 25.68 -60.79 -6.53
C SER A 24 24.28 -60.91 -5.88
N GLY A 25 23.21 -60.98 -6.68
CA GLY A 25 21.91 -61.59 -6.32
C GLY A 25 20.81 -60.59 -5.90
N GLY A 26 19.57 -60.65 -6.38
CA GLY A 26 18.91 -61.55 -7.33
C GLY A 26 17.42 -61.19 -7.50
N SER A 27 16.99 -61.18 -8.77
CA SER A 27 15.75 -61.75 -9.35
C SER A 27 14.32 -61.43 -8.85
N SER A 28 13.52 -60.90 -9.81
CA SER A 28 12.18 -61.36 -10.29
C SER A 28 10.95 -61.23 -9.34
N ALA A 29 9.68 -61.03 -9.74
CA ALA A 29 8.92 -61.08 -11.00
C ALA A 29 7.56 -60.32 -10.77
N SER A 30 7.03 -59.51 -11.70
CA SER A 30 5.98 -59.79 -12.72
C SER A 30 4.51 -59.95 -12.27
N GLY A 31 3.60 -59.25 -12.96
CA GLY A 31 2.19 -59.61 -13.20
C GLY A 31 1.15 -58.93 -12.28
N GLY A 32 0.01 -58.41 -12.72
CA GLY A 32 -0.70 -58.46 -13.99
C GLY A 32 -1.91 -57.49 -13.95
N GLY A 33 -2.51 -57.23 -15.10
CA GLY A 33 -3.58 -56.24 -15.27
C GLY A 33 -5.02 -56.79 -15.29
N SER A 34 -5.94 -55.84 -15.45
CA SER A 34 -7.30 -55.91 -16.00
C SER A 34 -8.42 -56.54 -15.16
N ALA A 35 -9.46 -55.76 -14.82
CA ALA A 35 -10.71 -55.65 -15.62
C ALA A 35 -11.89 -55.08 -14.80
N SER A 36 -12.78 -54.44 -15.55
CA SER A 36 -14.05 -53.76 -15.28
C SER A 36 -15.15 -54.53 -14.53
N GLY A 37 -16.07 -53.79 -13.90
CA GLY A 37 -17.47 -54.22 -13.80
C GLY A 37 -18.33 -53.50 -12.75
N GLY A 38 -19.51 -53.01 -13.18
CA GLY A 38 -20.71 -52.94 -12.33
C GLY A 38 -21.26 -51.55 -12.02
N GLY A 39 -22.38 -51.19 -12.64
CA GLY A 39 -23.15 -49.97 -12.37
C GLY A 39 -24.25 -50.13 -11.30
N SER A 40 -24.71 -48.95 -10.86
CA SER A 40 -26.00 -48.54 -10.28
C SER A 40 -26.80 -49.45 -9.34
N ALA A 41 -27.08 -48.94 -8.12
CA ALA A 41 -28.43 -48.92 -7.54
C ALA A 41 -28.57 -47.87 -6.44
N THR A 42 -29.74 -47.23 -6.44
CA THR A 42 -30.29 -46.21 -5.55
C THR A 42 -30.79 -46.73 -4.19
N GLY A 43 -30.85 -45.83 -3.19
CA GLY A 43 -31.55 -45.97 -1.90
C GLY A 43 -30.67 -45.45 -0.76
N GLY A 44 -31.06 -44.57 0.16
CA GLY A 44 -32.36 -44.17 0.68
C GLY A 44 -32.20 -43.99 2.20
N SER A 45 -32.18 -42.73 2.64
CA SER A 45 -32.62 -42.20 3.95
C SER A 45 -32.07 -42.73 5.30
N SER A 46 -31.29 -41.86 5.94
CA SER A 46 -31.40 -41.32 7.34
C SER A 46 -31.53 -42.22 8.59
N ALA A 47 -30.62 -41.99 9.55
CA ALA A 47 -30.79 -42.00 11.02
C ALA A 47 -29.55 -41.30 11.66
N THR A 48 -29.62 -40.06 12.15
CA THR A 48 -30.02 -39.54 13.49
C THR A 48 -28.95 -39.56 14.59
N GLY A 49 -28.76 -38.36 15.18
CA GLY A 49 -28.03 -38.00 16.41
C GLY A 49 -27.28 -36.67 16.18
N GLY A 50 -27.81 -35.47 16.46
CA GLY A 50 -28.51 -35.00 17.66
C GLY A 50 -27.46 -34.80 18.76
N SER A 51 -26.97 -33.60 19.08
CA SER A 51 -27.66 -32.41 19.65
C SER A 51 -26.89 -31.12 19.29
N SER A 52 -27.46 -30.01 18.76
CA SER A 52 -28.36 -28.98 19.36
C SER A 52 -27.79 -28.37 20.65
N ALA A 53 -27.75 -27.06 20.90
CA ALA A 53 -28.35 -25.83 20.34
C ALA A 53 -27.51 -24.63 20.90
N SER A 54 -27.70 -23.34 20.68
CA SER A 54 -28.73 -22.46 20.10
C SER A 54 -28.23 -21.02 20.29
N GLY A 55 -28.60 -20.11 19.40
CA GLY A 55 -28.46 -18.67 19.66
C GLY A 55 -28.61 -17.83 18.40
N GLY A 56 -29.79 -17.86 17.80
CA GLY A 56 -30.11 -16.99 16.66
C GLY A 56 -30.37 -15.55 17.06
N SER A 57 -30.29 -14.65 16.08
CA SER A 57 -31.16 -13.48 15.98
C SER A 57 -31.32 -13.10 14.50
N SER A 58 -32.58 -12.94 14.12
CA SER A 58 -33.09 -12.58 12.81
C SER A 58 -32.88 -11.10 12.46
N ALA A 59 -32.92 -10.83 11.16
CA ALA A 59 -32.67 -9.56 10.50
C ALA A 59 -33.66 -8.42 10.85
N SER A 60 -33.14 -7.19 10.90
CA SER A 60 -33.79 -5.96 10.40
C SER A 60 -32.85 -4.75 10.56
N GLY A 61 -32.66 -3.96 9.49
CA GLY A 61 -32.10 -2.60 9.59
C GLY A 61 -31.21 -2.23 8.42
N GLY A 62 -31.72 -1.39 7.51
CA GLY A 62 -31.08 -1.00 6.26
C GLY A 62 -29.72 -0.32 6.43
N SER A 63 -28.82 -0.63 5.52
CA SER A 63 -27.54 0.05 5.35
C SER A 63 -27.79 1.46 4.81
N SER A 64 -27.65 2.47 5.67
CA SER A 64 -27.44 3.84 5.23
C SER A 64 -25.99 3.99 4.79
N ALA A 65 -25.78 3.97 3.48
CA ALA A 65 -24.53 4.39 2.86
C ALA A 65 -24.35 5.91 3.08
N SER A 66 -23.25 6.30 3.71
CA SER A 66 -22.77 7.69 3.71
C SER A 66 -21.32 7.70 3.24
N GLY A 67 -21.14 7.39 1.96
CA GLY A 67 -19.96 7.73 1.18
C GLY A 67 -20.35 8.83 0.20
N GLY A 68 -20.03 10.08 0.53
CA GLY A 68 -20.29 11.23 -0.31
C GLY A 68 -19.16 12.23 -0.14
N SER A 69 -18.17 12.14 -1.02
CA SER A 69 -17.07 13.09 -1.14
C SER A 69 -17.61 14.48 -1.50
N ALA A 70 -17.17 15.51 -0.76
CA ALA A 70 -17.47 16.89 -1.11
C ALA A 70 -16.72 17.29 -2.38
N ALA A 71 -17.46 17.62 -3.44
CA ALA A 71 -16.93 18.21 -4.65
C ALA A 71 -16.77 19.73 -4.47
N THR A 72 -15.57 20.23 -4.72
CA THR A 72 -15.27 21.66 -4.87
C THR A 72 -15.35 22.06 -6.34
N GLY A 73 -16.10 23.12 -6.64
CA GLY A 73 -16.13 23.82 -7.92
C GLY A 73 -17.46 24.58 -8.04
N GLY A 74 -17.53 25.83 -8.48
CA GLY A 74 -16.57 26.81 -8.95
C GLY A 74 -17.41 28.01 -9.39
N ASP A 75 -17.03 29.21 -8.98
CA ASP A 75 -17.75 30.43 -9.33
C ASP A 75 -17.60 30.74 -10.83
N ALA A 76 -18.73 30.96 -11.50
CA ALA A 76 -18.79 31.65 -12.78
C ALA A 76 -19.63 32.92 -12.60
N GLY A 77 -18.98 34.07 -12.79
CA GLY A 77 -19.62 35.37 -12.69
C GLY A 77 -20.56 35.66 -13.88
N SER A 78 -21.63 36.39 -13.58
CA SER A 78 -22.21 37.36 -14.52
C SER A 78 -22.95 38.46 -13.76
N THR A 79 -22.49 39.68 -14.01
CA THR A 79 -23.11 41.00 -13.87
C THR A 79 -24.62 41.09 -13.61
N ALA A 80 -25.04 41.87 -12.61
CA ALA A 80 -26.05 42.94 -12.78
C ALA A 80 -26.17 43.84 -11.52
N SER A 81 -26.51 45.08 -11.80
CA SER A 81 -26.62 46.29 -10.99
C SER A 81 -27.64 46.30 -9.85
N GLY A 82 -27.25 46.96 -8.74
CA GLY A 82 -27.96 48.06 -8.07
C GLY A 82 -29.44 47.91 -7.70
N GLY A 83 -29.75 47.98 -6.40
CA GLY A 83 -31.10 48.25 -5.90
C GLY A 83 -31.21 48.12 -4.38
N ASN A 84 -31.45 49.23 -3.71
CA ASN A 84 -31.62 49.35 -2.26
C ASN A 84 -33.08 49.02 -1.84
N ALA A 85 -33.26 48.76 -0.54
CA ALA A 85 -34.48 48.80 0.27
C ALA A 85 -35.32 47.51 0.45
N GLY A 86 -35.62 47.20 1.72
CA GLY A 86 -36.77 46.38 2.13
C GLY A 86 -36.51 45.45 3.31
N SER A 87 -36.78 45.88 4.54
CA SER A 87 -36.80 45.04 5.74
C SER A 87 -37.91 43.98 5.70
N SER A 88 -37.68 42.79 6.28
CA SER A 88 -38.44 42.25 7.43
C SER A 88 -38.34 40.71 7.56
N GLY A 89 -37.79 40.29 8.71
CA GLY A 89 -38.19 39.14 9.54
C GLY A 89 -38.41 37.74 8.93
N ALA A 90 -37.51 36.82 9.26
CA ALA A 90 -37.88 35.50 9.78
C ALA A 90 -36.72 34.98 10.66
N GLY A 91 -37.03 34.63 11.91
CA GLY A 91 -36.05 34.39 12.98
C GLY A 91 -35.12 33.20 12.74
N GLY A 92 -33.82 33.48 12.76
CA GLY A 92 -32.80 32.51 13.15
C GLY A 92 -32.51 32.72 14.63
N ALA A 93 -32.65 31.66 15.43
CA ALA A 93 -32.24 31.67 16.82
C ALA A 93 -30.75 32.05 16.89
N SER A 94 -30.49 33.25 17.40
CA SER A 94 -29.15 33.67 17.80
C SER A 94 -28.67 32.70 18.86
N ASP A 95 -27.55 32.04 18.57
CA ASP A 95 -26.71 31.39 19.57
C ASP A 95 -26.49 32.41 20.69
N ALA A 96 -27.11 32.16 21.84
CA ALA A 96 -27.03 33.08 22.97
C ALA A 96 -25.59 32.99 23.47
N SER A 97 -24.75 33.95 23.06
CA SER A 97 -23.56 34.33 23.79
C SER A 97 -23.98 34.52 25.24
N ILE A 98 -23.72 33.52 26.08
CA ILE A 98 -23.86 33.67 27.53
C ILE A 98 -22.83 34.74 27.91
N ASP A 99 -23.34 35.91 28.27
CA ASP A 99 -22.55 37.12 28.48
C ASP A 99 -21.42 36.82 29.48
N GLY A 100 -20.16 36.97 29.03
CA GLY A 100 -18.95 36.67 29.82
C GLY A 100 -18.31 35.28 29.63
N CYS A 101 -18.87 34.38 28.80
CA CYS A 101 -18.21 33.10 28.49
C CYS A 101 -17.10 33.24 27.44
N PRO A 102 -16.02 32.44 27.53
CA PRO A 102 -14.99 32.39 26.50
C PRO A 102 -15.53 31.77 25.22
N VAL A 103 -15.07 32.28 24.07
CA VAL A 103 -15.31 31.63 22.77
C VAL A 103 -14.41 30.41 22.66
N VAL A 104 -15.02 29.25 22.48
CA VAL A 104 -14.32 27.98 22.29
C VAL A 104 -14.52 27.52 20.85
N VAL A 105 -13.42 27.20 20.17
CA VAL A 105 -13.43 26.71 18.79
C VAL A 105 -12.67 25.41 18.74
N ALA A 106 -13.35 24.35 18.26
CA ALA A 106 -12.71 23.08 17.98
C ALA A 106 -11.94 23.14 16.65
N ALA A 107 -10.77 22.50 16.61
CA ALA A 107 -10.03 22.28 15.38
C ALA A 107 -10.89 21.52 14.36
N PRO A 108 -10.80 21.86 13.06
CA PRO A 108 -11.56 21.16 12.03
C PRO A 108 -11.18 19.68 11.99
N LYS A 109 -12.16 18.82 11.66
CA LYS A 109 -11.89 17.41 11.42
C LYS A 109 -10.95 17.27 10.22
N VAL A 110 -9.77 16.72 10.46
CA VAL A 110 -8.80 16.36 9.41
C VAL A 110 -8.89 14.86 9.14
N ASP A 111 -8.56 14.45 7.90
CA ASP A 111 -8.39 13.04 7.60
C ASP A 111 -7.25 12.49 8.50
N PRO A 112 -7.53 11.52 9.40
CA PRO A 112 -6.54 11.01 10.36
C PRO A 112 -5.34 10.34 9.66
N TRP A 113 -5.52 9.95 8.41
CA TRP A 113 -4.51 9.33 7.57
C TRP A 113 -3.69 10.33 6.76
N SER A 114 -4.16 11.57 6.61
CA SER A 114 -3.40 12.59 5.89
C SER A 114 -2.00 12.69 6.50
N MET A 115 -1.02 12.66 5.59
CA MET A 115 0.41 12.83 5.78
C MET A 115 0.89 12.98 7.25
N ARG A 116 1.39 11.87 7.82
CA ARG A 116 1.45 11.65 9.29
C ARG A 116 2.51 12.48 9.99
N LEU A 117 3.55 12.89 9.29
CA LEU A 117 4.63 13.73 9.82
C LEU A 117 4.42 15.21 9.44
N PRO A 118 5.06 16.17 10.10
CA PRO A 118 5.12 17.53 9.59
C PRO A 118 5.80 17.57 8.20
N SER A 119 5.28 18.42 7.33
CA SER A 119 5.93 18.71 6.04
C SER A 119 7.31 19.33 6.28
N ALA A 120 8.30 18.97 5.47
CA ALA A 120 9.57 19.71 5.38
C ALA A 120 9.48 20.92 4.44
N GLY A 121 8.33 21.12 3.79
CA GLY A 121 8.17 22.02 2.64
C GLY A 121 8.61 21.35 1.34
N PHE A 122 8.67 22.13 0.26
CA PHE A 122 9.05 21.65 -1.07
C PHE A 122 9.61 22.80 -1.91
N GLY A 123 10.53 22.48 -2.81
CA GLY A 123 11.21 23.44 -3.71
C GLY A 123 10.42 23.78 -4.98
N GLY A 124 9.15 23.38 -5.04
CA GLY A 124 8.27 23.55 -6.20
C GLY A 124 7.96 22.25 -6.93
N ILE A 125 7.04 22.37 -7.90
CA ILE A 125 6.65 21.30 -8.83
C ILE A 125 7.05 21.74 -10.23
N GLU A 126 7.68 20.85 -10.99
CA GLU A 126 8.18 21.12 -12.33
C GLU A 126 7.70 20.05 -13.32
N THR A 127 7.04 20.45 -14.40
CA THR A 127 6.65 19.53 -15.49
C THR A 127 7.68 19.58 -16.62
N LYS A 128 8.13 18.42 -17.10
CA LYS A 128 9.08 18.29 -18.21
C LYS A 128 8.63 17.30 -19.26
N GLN A 129 9.14 17.49 -20.46
CA GLN A 129 9.12 16.47 -21.50
C GLN A 129 10.42 15.64 -21.41
N SER A 130 10.27 14.33 -21.29
CA SER A 130 11.38 13.38 -21.10
C SER A 130 11.29 12.25 -22.12
N GLY A 131 12.02 12.34 -23.23
CA GLY A 131 12.08 11.24 -24.20
C GLY A 131 10.72 10.86 -24.83
N GLY A 132 9.81 11.82 -25.00
CA GLY A 132 8.45 11.60 -25.51
C GLY A 132 7.38 11.45 -24.43
N HIS A 133 7.79 11.38 -23.16
CA HIS A 133 6.90 11.30 -22.01
C HIS A 133 6.71 12.64 -21.33
N THR A 134 5.65 12.76 -20.53
CA THR A 134 5.46 13.92 -19.64
C THR A 134 5.73 13.52 -18.21
N ASP A 135 6.79 14.07 -17.61
CA ASP A 135 7.16 13.81 -16.23
C ASP A 135 6.84 15.05 -15.36
N VAL A 136 6.32 14.83 -14.15
CA VAL A 136 6.11 15.86 -13.14
C VAL A 136 7.00 15.58 -11.95
N PHE A 137 7.84 16.55 -11.60
CA PHE A 137 8.80 16.45 -10.52
C PHE A 137 8.35 17.27 -9.31
N LEU A 138 8.37 16.65 -8.14
CA LEU A 138 8.33 17.35 -6.85
C LEU A 138 9.77 17.47 -6.32
N LYS A 139 10.16 18.70 -5.98
CA LYS A 139 11.51 19.02 -5.47
C LYS A 139 11.52 19.09 -3.96
N SER A 140 12.61 18.62 -3.35
CA SER A 140 12.87 18.78 -1.92
C SER A 140 12.97 20.26 -1.55
N PRO A 141 12.88 20.64 -0.25
CA PRO A 141 12.89 22.04 0.18
C PRO A 141 14.03 22.88 -0.39
N THR A 142 15.24 22.31 -0.53
CA THR A 142 16.40 23.02 -1.10
C THR A 142 16.69 22.65 -2.57
N ASP A 143 15.79 21.92 -3.22
CA ASP A 143 15.99 21.34 -4.57
C ASP A 143 17.27 20.49 -4.67
N TYR A 144 17.63 19.79 -3.59
CA TYR A 144 18.73 18.82 -3.58
C TYR A 144 18.31 17.47 -4.20
N VAL A 145 17.11 16.99 -3.84
CA VAL A 145 16.49 15.74 -4.31
C VAL A 145 15.19 16.06 -5.01
N ARG A 146 14.80 15.23 -5.98
CA ARG A 146 13.44 15.26 -6.54
C ARG A 146 12.91 13.86 -6.79
N ILE A 147 11.60 13.74 -6.72
CA ILE A 147 10.84 12.56 -7.14
C ILE A 147 10.02 12.93 -8.38
N GLY A 148 10.00 12.05 -9.39
CA GLY A 148 9.37 12.31 -10.68
C GLY A 148 8.35 11.24 -11.05
N SER A 149 7.14 11.69 -11.41
CA SER A 149 6.03 10.85 -11.84
C SER A 149 5.80 10.97 -13.35
N ARG A 150 5.72 9.85 -14.07
CA ARG A 150 5.46 9.82 -15.52
C ARG A 150 3.97 9.72 -15.80
N LEU A 151 3.37 10.79 -16.31
CA LEU A 151 1.92 10.94 -16.41
C LEU A 151 1.28 9.96 -17.38
N ASP A 152 1.95 9.63 -18.48
CA ASP A 152 1.44 8.69 -19.48
C ASP A 152 1.64 7.22 -19.08
N TRP A 153 2.35 6.93 -17.99
CA TRP A 153 2.50 5.59 -17.36
C TRP A 153 1.79 5.55 -16.01
N GLY A 154 0.53 5.96 -15.96
CA GLY A 154 -0.25 5.93 -14.72
C GLY A 154 0.32 6.79 -13.59
N GLY A 155 1.08 7.83 -13.93
CA GLY A 155 1.72 8.70 -12.93
C GLY A 155 2.63 7.94 -11.96
N THR A 156 3.16 6.79 -12.38
CA THR A 156 4.11 5.99 -11.61
C THR A 156 5.41 6.76 -11.39
N VAL A 157 6.13 6.45 -10.31
CA VAL A 157 7.39 7.13 -10.00
C VAL A 157 8.50 6.53 -10.84
N VAL A 158 8.98 7.28 -11.83
CA VAL A 158 10.07 6.92 -12.75
C VAL A 158 11.41 7.56 -12.37
N PHE A 159 11.40 8.48 -11.42
CA PHE A 159 12.62 9.15 -10.98
C PHE A 159 12.64 9.35 -9.47
N PHE A 160 13.75 9.01 -8.84
CA PHE A 160 14.10 9.50 -7.51
C PHE A 160 15.61 9.66 -7.44
N GLY A 161 16.10 10.86 -7.19
CA GLY A 161 17.52 11.15 -7.33
C GLY A 161 17.86 12.63 -7.09
N LEU A 162 19.13 12.96 -7.26
CA LEU A 162 19.62 14.33 -7.12
C LEU A 162 19.07 15.23 -8.23
N SER A 163 18.50 16.37 -7.87
CA SER A 163 17.86 17.31 -8.82
C SER A 163 18.81 17.79 -9.92
N ALA A 164 20.08 18.02 -9.55
CA ALA A 164 21.12 18.53 -10.43
C ALA A 164 21.81 17.43 -11.27
N ASN A 165 21.53 16.14 -11.03
CA ASN A 165 22.18 15.04 -11.75
C ASN A 165 21.16 13.98 -12.19
N PRO A 166 20.67 14.03 -13.45
CA PRO A 166 19.76 13.02 -13.97
C PRO A 166 20.31 11.59 -13.92
N GLY A 167 21.63 11.40 -14.04
CA GLY A 167 22.29 10.08 -13.95
C GLY A 167 22.30 9.48 -12.54
N SER A 168 21.75 10.18 -11.56
CA SER A 168 21.60 9.70 -10.18
C SER A 168 20.27 8.99 -9.92
N ASN A 169 19.40 8.82 -10.94
CA ASN A 169 18.11 8.18 -10.77
C ASN A 169 18.23 6.75 -10.22
N VAL A 170 17.70 6.49 -9.03
CA VAL A 170 17.73 5.15 -8.40
C VAL A 170 16.61 4.24 -8.89
N ILE A 171 15.64 4.74 -9.67
CA ILE A 171 14.54 3.96 -10.23
C ILE A 171 14.97 3.38 -11.59
N ASP A 172 14.59 2.14 -11.88
CA ASP A 172 14.86 1.47 -13.18
C ASP A 172 14.20 2.23 -14.35
N ALA A 173 12.87 2.39 -14.30
CA ALA A 173 12.07 3.18 -15.24
C ALA A 173 12.19 2.80 -16.72
N ASN A 174 12.49 1.53 -17.01
CA ASN A 174 12.72 1.06 -18.37
C ASN A 174 11.42 0.74 -19.15
N ASP A 175 10.35 0.32 -18.46
CA ASP A 175 9.03 0.03 -19.04
C ASP A 175 7.93 0.21 -17.98
N THR A 176 6.66 0.07 -18.38
CA THR A 176 5.47 0.20 -17.52
C THR A 176 5.38 -0.81 -16.36
N GLY A 177 6.34 -1.73 -16.25
CA GLY A 177 6.42 -2.76 -15.21
C GLY A 177 7.56 -2.54 -14.20
N ARG A 178 8.48 -1.59 -14.43
CA ARG A 178 9.73 -1.46 -13.66
C ARG A 178 9.94 -0.08 -13.07
N GLU A 179 9.06 0.31 -12.17
CA GLU A 179 9.08 1.61 -11.48
C GLU A 179 8.93 1.47 -9.96
N LEU A 180 8.65 2.56 -9.23
CA LEU A 180 7.98 2.42 -7.93
C LEU A 180 6.46 2.48 -8.15
N GLN A 181 5.79 1.35 -7.95
CA GLN A 181 4.40 1.20 -8.33
C GLN A 181 3.61 0.22 -7.48
N ILE A 182 2.29 0.21 -7.69
CA ILE A 182 1.34 -0.66 -7.03
C ILE A 182 0.83 -1.73 -8.02
N ALA A 183 0.81 -2.97 -7.57
CA ALA A 183 0.10 -4.07 -8.22
C ALA A 183 -0.67 -4.88 -7.17
N ILE A 184 -1.95 -5.16 -7.44
CA ILE A 184 -2.77 -5.95 -6.52
C ILE A 184 -3.24 -7.24 -7.19
N TYR A 185 -3.55 -8.25 -6.39
CA TYR A 185 -3.86 -9.60 -6.81
C TYR A 185 -5.11 -10.10 -6.09
N ASP A 186 -5.77 -11.07 -6.73
CA ASP A 186 -6.86 -11.85 -6.17
C ASP A 186 -6.46 -13.33 -6.16
N PRO A 187 -6.39 -14.00 -4.99
CA PRO A 187 -5.99 -15.40 -4.92
C PRO A 187 -7.00 -16.36 -5.57
N THR A 188 -8.27 -15.96 -5.68
CA THR A 188 -9.32 -16.72 -6.40
C THR A 188 -9.25 -16.54 -7.90
N ARG A 189 -8.64 -15.44 -8.37
CA ARG A 189 -8.47 -15.12 -9.79
C ARG A 189 -7.01 -14.94 -10.20
N SER A 190 -6.11 -15.71 -9.60
CA SER A 190 -4.66 -15.48 -9.74
C SER A 190 -4.07 -15.85 -11.09
N ARG A 191 -4.74 -16.71 -11.89
CA ARG A 191 -4.24 -17.25 -13.16
C ARG A 191 -5.34 -17.42 -14.20
N GLN A 192 -5.04 -17.17 -15.47
CA GLN A 192 -5.97 -17.24 -16.62
C GLN A 192 -7.02 -18.37 -16.57
N PRO A 193 -6.66 -19.69 -16.54
CA PRO A 193 -7.64 -20.78 -16.74
C PRO A 193 -8.73 -20.84 -15.68
N CYS A 194 -8.46 -20.26 -14.51
CA CYS A 194 -9.34 -20.25 -13.35
C CYS A 194 -9.78 -18.82 -12.95
N ALA A 195 -9.25 -17.78 -13.59
CA ALA A 195 -9.51 -16.39 -13.24
C ALA A 195 -10.93 -15.96 -13.62
N TRP A 196 -11.43 -16.35 -14.79
CA TRP A 196 -12.76 -15.97 -15.28
C TRP A 196 -13.89 -16.40 -14.32
N ASN A 197 -13.75 -17.53 -13.61
CA ASN A 197 -14.74 -18.07 -12.69
C ASN A 197 -14.32 -18.08 -11.22
N ALA A 198 -13.24 -17.38 -10.85
CA ALA A 198 -12.74 -17.29 -9.48
C ALA A 198 -12.44 -18.67 -8.83
N SER A 199 -11.96 -19.65 -9.60
CA SER A 199 -11.73 -21.02 -9.11
C SER A 199 -10.26 -21.34 -8.79
N CYS A 200 -9.36 -20.36 -8.78
CA CYS A 200 -7.92 -20.62 -8.68
C CYS A 200 -7.47 -21.22 -7.33
N GLN A 201 -8.30 -21.14 -6.29
CA GLN A 201 -8.01 -21.78 -5.00
C GLN A 201 -8.45 -23.25 -4.94
N SER A 202 -9.38 -23.67 -5.81
CA SER A 202 -9.94 -25.03 -5.83
C SER A 202 -9.54 -25.84 -7.08
N SER A 203 -8.90 -25.20 -8.05
CA SER A 203 -8.40 -25.83 -9.28
C SER A 203 -6.90 -25.57 -9.43
N SER A 204 -6.14 -26.57 -9.90
CA SER A 204 -4.74 -26.38 -10.26
C SER A 204 -4.66 -25.63 -11.59
N ALA A 205 -4.05 -24.44 -11.58
CA ALA A 205 -3.81 -23.67 -12.81
C ALA A 205 -2.93 -24.48 -13.78
N SER A 206 -3.39 -24.68 -15.01
CA SER A 206 -2.67 -25.41 -16.05
C SER A 206 -1.55 -24.61 -16.73
N CYS A 207 -1.48 -23.30 -16.49
CA CYS A 207 -0.47 -22.43 -17.08
C CYS A 207 0.78 -22.35 -16.21
N GLY A 208 1.91 -22.08 -16.86
CA GLY A 208 3.18 -21.89 -16.17
C GLY A 208 3.15 -20.73 -15.16
N ASN A 209 4.02 -20.80 -14.16
CA ASN A 209 4.21 -19.72 -13.19
C ASN A 209 4.98 -18.55 -13.83
N SER A 210 4.29 -17.73 -14.62
CA SER A 210 4.84 -16.58 -15.35
C SER A 210 3.90 -15.39 -15.25
N ILE A 211 4.45 -14.17 -15.33
CA ILE A 211 3.69 -12.93 -15.38
C ILE A 211 2.74 -12.88 -16.59
N THR A 212 3.11 -13.56 -17.68
CA THR A 212 2.32 -13.71 -18.91
C THR A 212 0.93 -14.30 -18.70
N PHE A 213 0.76 -15.14 -17.67
CA PHE A 213 -0.50 -15.86 -17.41
C PHE A 213 -1.15 -15.41 -16.10
N LEU A 214 -0.81 -14.22 -15.60
CA LEU A 214 -1.49 -13.63 -14.46
C LEU A 214 -2.98 -13.45 -14.77
N GLY A 215 -3.81 -13.71 -13.75
CA GLY A 215 -5.23 -13.40 -13.79
C GLY A 215 -5.47 -11.94 -13.38
N TRP A 216 -6.48 -11.69 -12.54
CA TRP A 216 -6.81 -10.33 -12.10
C TRP A 216 -5.61 -9.70 -11.40
N ASN A 217 -5.01 -8.69 -12.04
CA ASN A 217 -3.83 -8.00 -11.58
C ASN A 217 -3.78 -6.54 -12.09
N PRO A 218 -4.44 -5.60 -11.39
CA PRO A 218 -4.40 -4.18 -11.72
C PRO A 218 -3.03 -3.58 -11.34
N VAL A 219 -2.33 -3.03 -12.35
CA VAL A 219 -0.99 -2.44 -12.24
C VAL A 219 -1.03 -0.95 -12.54
N GLN A 220 -0.34 -0.17 -11.71
CA GLN A 220 -0.34 1.29 -11.80
C GLN A 220 0.36 1.80 -13.07
N GLY A 221 1.55 1.31 -13.39
CA GLY A 221 2.35 1.83 -14.51
C GLY A 221 1.69 1.58 -15.86
N GLY A 222 1.13 0.38 -16.05
CA GLY A 222 0.50 -0.02 -17.29
C GLY A 222 0.37 -1.54 -17.39
N ASP A 223 0.52 -2.07 -18.61
CA ASP A 223 0.40 -3.50 -18.89
C ASP A 223 1.66 -4.08 -19.55
N GLU A 224 1.67 -5.40 -19.76
CA GLU A 224 2.80 -6.13 -20.35
C GLU A 224 3.11 -5.72 -21.80
N CYS A 225 2.19 -5.00 -22.44
CA CYS A 225 2.34 -4.46 -23.78
C CYS A 225 2.98 -3.06 -23.80
N ASN A 226 3.47 -2.59 -22.66
CA ASN A 226 4.06 -1.26 -22.47
C ASN A 226 3.07 -0.12 -22.78
N ARG A 227 1.77 -0.36 -22.54
CA ARG A 227 0.73 0.67 -22.62
C ARG A 227 0.52 1.23 -21.22
N GLY A 228 0.74 2.52 -21.06
CA GLY A 228 0.64 3.15 -19.76
C GLY A 228 -0.80 3.34 -19.28
N ALA A 229 -0.99 3.30 -17.97
CA ALA A 229 -2.31 3.49 -17.38
C ALA A 229 -2.78 4.95 -17.47
N LYS A 230 -4.10 5.14 -17.41
CA LYS A 230 -4.73 6.44 -17.63
C LYS A 230 -4.57 7.33 -16.40
N LEU A 231 -4.03 8.53 -16.61
CA LEU A 231 -4.13 9.64 -15.65
C LEU A 231 -5.58 10.17 -15.57
N ILE A 232 -6.13 10.25 -14.36
CA ILE A 232 -7.42 10.90 -14.08
C ILE A 232 -7.20 12.36 -13.69
N SER A 233 -6.30 12.60 -12.74
CA SER A 233 -5.91 13.95 -12.33
C SER A 233 -4.49 13.96 -11.76
N GLN A 234 -3.83 15.11 -11.87
CA GLN A 234 -2.60 15.41 -11.15
C GLN A 234 -2.64 16.86 -10.68
N GLY A 235 -2.03 17.15 -9.54
CA GLY A 235 -1.96 18.52 -9.05
C GLY A 235 -1.33 18.66 -7.68
N LYS A 236 -1.22 19.90 -7.24
CA LYS A 236 -0.71 20.25 -5.91
C LYS A 236 -1.82 20.08 -4.86
N SER A 237 -1.51 19.45 -3.74
CA SER A 237 -2.35 19.38 -2.55
C SER A 237 -1.52 19.76 -1.32
N GLY A 238 -1.65 21.00 -0.84
CA GLY A 238 -0.72 21.54 0.16
C GLY A 238 0.73 21.52 -0.38
N ASP A 239 1.65 20.91 0.36
CA ASP A 239 3.05 20.72 -0.08
C ASP A 239 3.26 19.41 -0.87
N ALA A 240 2.19 18.69 -1.17
CA ALA A 240 2.24 17.41 -1.86
C ALA A 240 1.97 17.53 -3.36
N LEU A 241 2.55 16.62 -4.13
CA LEU A 241 2.09 16.27 -5.47
C LEU A 241 1.10 15.10 -5.36
N GLU A 242 -0.12 15.30 -5.83
CA GLU A 242 -1.16 14.28 -5.91
C GLU A 242 -1.30 13.77 -7.35
N VAL A 243 -1.47 12.46 -7.48
CA VAL A 243 -1.72 11.75 -8.73
C VAL A 243 -2.86 10.77 -8.51
N VAL A 244 -3.87 10.81 -9.39
CA VAL A 244 -5.00 9.88 -9.40
C VAL A 244 -5.07 9.20 -10.76
N ILE A 245 -5.10 7.87 -10.77
CA ILE A 245 -5.12 7.06 -11.99
C ILE A 245 -6.16 5.95 -11.94
N GLN A 246 -6.47 5.42 -13.12
CA GLN A 246 -7.16 4.15 -13.29
C GLN A 246 -6.14 3.14 -13.85
N PRO A 247 -5.81 2.05 -13.11
CA PRO A 247 -4.81 1.07 -13.51
C PRO A 247 -5.31 0.20 -14.67
N LEU A 248 -4.38 -0.47 -15.34
CA LEU A 248 -4.68 -1.49 -16.34
C LEU A 248 -4.47 -2.88 -15.75
N GLN A 249 -5.14 -3.89 -16.31
CA GLN A 249 -4.72 -5.27 -16.09
C GLN A 249 -3.33 -5.49 -16.69
N TRP A 250 -2.41 -6.08 -15.92
CA TRP A 250 -1.08 -6.43 -16.43
C TRP A 250 -1.17 -7.31 -17.67
N ASN A 251 -1.98 -8.38 -17.58
CA ASN A 251 -2.26 -9.30 -18.66
C ASN A 251 -3.61 -8.94 -19.32
N PRO A 252 -3.63 -8.48 -20.58
CA PRO A 252 -4.87 -8.17 -21.29
C PRO A 252 -5.77 -9.40 -21.50
N ASP A 253 -5.19 -10.59 -21.51
CA ASP A 253 -5.92 -11.85 -21.66
C ASP A 253 -6.25 -12.50 -20.30
N TRP A 254 -6.29 -11.75 -19.20
CA TRP A 254 -6.37 -12.30 -17.84
C TRP A 254 -7.56 -13.25 -17.57
N GLU A 255 -8.65 -13.18 -18.34
CA GLU A 255 -9.81 -14.09 -18.25
C GLU A 255 -9.78 -15.24 -19.28
N ALA A 256 -8.71 -15.35 -20.07
CA ALA A 256 -8.58 -16.43 -21.04
C ALA A 256 -8.67 -17.79 -20.35
N LYS A 257 -9.43 -18.71 -20.94
CA LYS A 257 -9.64 -20.07 -20.39
C LYS A 257 -8.47 -21.01 -20.71
N ASP A 258 -7.56 -20.58 -21.57
CA ASP A 258 -6.36 -21.29 -21.99
C ASP A 258 -5.09 -20.47 -21.69
N CYS A 259 -3.92 -21.07 -21.90
CA CYS A 259 -2.62 -20.43 -21.67
C CYS A 259 -2.13 -19.70 -22.91
N LYS A 260 -2.99 -18.84 -23.48
CA LYS A 260 -2.64 -18.04 -24.65
C LYS A 260 -2.40 -16.60 -24.27
N GLN A 261 -1.41 -16.04 -24.93
CA GLN A 261 -1.13 -14.61 -24.94
C GLN A 261 -1.45 -14.12 -26.35
N SER A 262 -2.38 -13.18 -26.44
CA SER A 262 -2.69 -12.45 -27.65
C SER A 262 -1.55 -11.49 -27.96
N ALA A 263 -1.37 -11.18 -29.25
CA ALA A 263 -0.46 -10.09 -29.61
C ALA A 263 -0.96 -8.78 -28.99
N CYS A 264 -0.03 -7.86 -28.72
CA CYS A 264 -0.29 -6.51 -28.20
C CYS A 264 -0.97 -5.59 -29.23
N SER A 265 -2.07 -6.05 -29.83
CA SER A 265 -2.93 -5.31 -30.75
C SER A 265 -4.19 -4.84 -30.00
N GLY A 266 -4.31 -3.54 -29.75
CA GLY A 266 -5.49 -2.94 -29.12
C GLY A 266 -5.18 -2.01 -27.95
N ALA A 267 -6.23 -1.52 -27.30
CA ALA A 267 -6.12 -0.71 -26.09
C ALA A 267 -5.86 -1.58 -24.86
N GLY A 268 -5.21 -1.00 -23.84
CA GLY A 268 -5.10 -1.64 -22.52
C GLY A 268 -6.47 -1.82 -21.87
N LEU A 269 -6.57 -2.78 -20.94
CA LEU A 269 -7.82 -3.08 -20.24
C LEU A 269 -7.88 -2.36 -18.88
N PRO A 270 -8.64 -1.26 -18.75
CA PRO A 270 -8.77 -0.57 -17.48
C PRO A 270 -9.52 -1.41 -16.46
N VAL A 271 -9.13 -1.28 -15.19
CA VAL A 271 -9.82 -1.91 -14.06
C VAL A 271 -10.69 -0.88 -13.36
N GLN A 272 -11.84 -1.29 -12.83
CA GLN A 272 -12.72 -0.45 -12.02
C GLN A 272 -12.17 -0.26 -10.60
N VAL A 273 -10.93 0.21 -10.52
CA VAL A 273 -10.22 0.56 -9.30
C VAL A 273 -9.56 1.93 -9.52
N LEU A 274 -9.48 2.76 -8.49
CA LEU A 274 -8.76 4.02 -8.52
C LEU A 274 -7.57 3.95 -7.58
N TYR A 275 -6.41 4.37 -8.07
CA TYR A 275 -5.22 4.60 -7.24
C TYR A 275 -5.01 6.10 -7.07
N THR A 276 -4.91 6.54 -5.83
CA THR A 276 -4.49 7.89 -5.46
C THR A 276 -3.16 7.79 -4.75
N SER A 277 -2.15 8.49 -5.27
CA SER A 277 -0.85 8.64 -4.63
C SER A 277 -0.58 10.10 -4.30
N ARG A 278 -0.01 10.37 -3.12
CA ARG A 278 0.50 11.70 -2.75
C ARG A 278 1.94 11.60 -2.30
N PHE A 279 2.78 12.47 -2.85
CA PHE A 279 4.20 12.55 -2.56
C PHE A 279 4.47 13.85 -1.82
N ARG A 280 5.16 13.80 -0.68
CA ARG A 280 5.61 15.00 0.05
C ARG A 280 6.93 14.75 0.74
N PHE A 281 7.80 15.75 0.76
CA PHE A 281 9.04 15.68 1.52
C PHE A 281 8.80 15.85 3.03
N VAL A 282 9.36 14.92 3.82
CA VAL A 282 9.39 14.98 5.29
C VAL A 282 10.80 15.26 5.83
N SER A 283 11.80 15.22 4.94
CA SER A 283 13.13 15.79 5.11
C SER A 283 13.72 16.09 3.73
N GLU A 284 14.95 16.59 3.65
CA GLU A 284 15.61 16.83 2.35
C GLU A 284 15.85 15.53 1.56
N HIS A 285 15.99 14.40 2.27
CA HIS A 285 16.32 13.10 1.70
C HIS A 285 15.13 12.15 1.60
N VAL A 286 14.02 12.46 2.26
CA VAL A 286 12.90 11.52 2.44
C VAL A 286 11.61 12.05 1.85
N VAL A 287 11.01 11.23 0.99
CA VAL A 287 9.66 11.42 0.48
C VAL A 287 8.73 10.44 1.18
N GLU A 288 7.65 10.96 1.75
CA GLU A 288 6.48 10.21 2.19
C GLU A 288 5.55 9.99 0.99
N VAL A 289 5.14 8.74 0.79
CA VAL A 289 4.28 8.28 -0.31
C VAL A 289 3.01 7.72 0.30
N GLU A 290 1.96 8.53 0.30
CA GLU A 290 0.62 8.12 0.70
C GLU A 290 -0.06 7.43 -0.49
N THR A 291 -0.66 6.28 -0.24
CA THR A 291 -1.34 5.49 -1.26
C THR A 291 -2.75 5.12 -0.79
N GLN A 292 -3.73 5.32 -1.66
CA GLN A 292 -5.10 4.87 -1.49
C GLN A 292 -5.54 4.07 -2.72
N VAL A 293 -6.13 2.89 -2.49
CA VAL A 293 -6.77 2.04 -3.48
C VAL A 293 -8.26 2.02 -3.19
N THR A 294 -9.08 2.41 -4.16
CA THR A 294 -10.54 2.43 -4.02
C THR A 294 -11.16 1.54 -5.08
N SER A 295 -11.86 0.48 -4.68
CA SER A 295 -12.61 -0.36 -5.60
C SER A 295 -13.88 0.36 -6.04
N GLN A 296 -14.16 0.33 -7.33
CA GLN A 296 -15.43 0.70 -7.93
C GLN A 296 -16.20 -0.55 -8.43
N GLU A 297 -15.67 -1.74 -8.14
CA GLU A 297 -16.26 -3.02 -8.53
C GLU A 297 -17.38 -3.44 -7.58
N SER A 298 -18.28 -4.28 -8.09
CA SER A 298 -19.34 -4.93 -7.31
C SER A 298 -18.92 -6.24 -6.66
N ILE A 299 -17.67 -6.67 -6.87
CA ILE A 299 -17.09 -7.89 -6.32
C ILE A 299 -16.00 -7.57 -5.30
N SER A 300 -15.81 -8.47 -4.34
CA SER A 300 -14.73 -8.39 -3.36
C SER A 300 -13.60 -9.34 -3.74
N HIS A 301 -12.37 -8.90 -3.57
CA HIS A 301 -11.16 -9.69 -3.76
C HIS A 301 -10.62 -10.14 -2.39
N PRO A 302 -10.48 -11.46 -2.14
CA PRO A 302 -9.97 -11.96 -0.87
C PRO A 302 -8.53 -11.54 -0.58
N ALA A 303 -8.15 -11.60 0.69
CA ALA A 303 -6.82 -11.17 1.12
C ALA A 303 -5.70 -12.07 0.57
N THR A 304 -4.66 -11.43 0.07
CA THR A 304 -3.39 -12.04 -0.34
C THR A 304 -2.26 -11.02 -0.16
N ALA A 305 -1.01 -11.46 -0.30
CA ALA A 305 0.13 -10.54 -0.37
C ALA A 305 0.03 -9.69 -1.65
N GLN A 306 0.24 -8.38 -1.50
CA GLN A 306 0.10 -7.37 -2.54
C GLN A 306 1.43 -6.66 -2.80
N GLU A 307 1.61 -6.12 -4.00
CA GLU A 307 2.69 -5.17 -4.29
C GLU A 307 2.24 -3.76 -3.91
N PHE A 308 2.54 -3.35 -2.68
CA PHE A 308 2.03 -2.10 -2.12
C PHE A 308 3.08 -1.37 -1.26
N PRO A 309 4.01 -0.62 -1.88
CA PRO A 309 4.41 -0.68 -3.29
C PRO A 309 5.53 -1.72 -3.54
N THR A 310 5.83 -1.98 -4.80
CA THR A 310 7.11 -2.59 -5.23
C THR A 310 8.04 -1.48 -5.71
N LEU A 311 9.31 -1.54 -5.29
CA LEU A 311 10.38 -0.65 -5.72
C LEU A 311 11.33 -1.39 -6.66
N TYR A 312 11.29 -1.05 -7.95
CA TYR A 312 12.31 -1.46 -8.93
C TYR A 312 13.44 -0.42 -8.97
N VAL A 313 14.69 -0.88 -8.94
CA VAL A 313 15.86 -0.01 -8.81
C VAL A 313 16.83 -0.14 -9.97
N ALA A 314 17.57 0.94 -10.22
CA ALA A 314 18.62 1.00 -11.22
C ALA A 314 19.71 -0.06 -10.97
N ASN A 315 20.20 -0.65 -12.06
CA ASN A 315 21.15 -1.76 -12.09
C ASN A 315 22.35 -1.47 -13.02
N GLY A 316 22.74 -0.21 -13.12
CA GLY A 316 23.88 0.24 -13.95
C GLY A 316 23.56 0.47 -15.44
N GLN A 317 22.32 0.24 -15.89
CA GLN A 317 21.89 0.52 -17.27
C GLN A 317 21.42 1.97 -17.44
N GLY A 318 22.36 2.92 -17.37
CA GLY A 318 22.07 4.36 -17.53
C GLY A 318 21.75 5.11 -16.24
N GLY A 319 21.64 4.39 -15.12
CA GLY A 319 21.61 4.91 -13.76
C GLY A 319 22.78 4.37 -12.92
N PRO A 320 22.78 4.62 -11.59
CA PRO A 320 23.71 3.97 -10.67
C PRO A 320 23.52 2.44 -10.70
N ASP A 321 24.58 1.72 -10.35
CA ASP A 321 24.51 0.29 -10.09
C ASP A 321 24.24 0.05 -8.60
N LEU A 322 23.10 -0.57 -8.29
CA LEU A 322 22.64 -0.83 -6.92
C LEU A 322 22.50 -2.35 -6.68
N PRO A 323 23.60 -3.10 -6.57
CA PRO A 323 23.55 -4.56 -6.50
C PRO A 323 23.26 -5.11 -5.09
N LEU A 324 23.32 -4.27 -4.05
CA LEU A 324 23.21 -4.72 -2.66
C LEU A 324 21.83 -4.41 -2.07
N LEU A 325 21.00 -5.44 -1.89
CA LEU A 325 19.85 -5.34 -1.01
C LEU A 325 20.29 -5.54 0.44
N LEU A 326 20.06 -4.54 1.29
CA LEU A 326 20.37 -4.53 2.71
C LEU A 326 19.10 -4.54 3.55
N ASP A 327 19.11 -5.30 4.64
CA ASP A 327 18.12 -5.17 5.70
C ASP A 327 18.37 -3.92 6.58
N ALA A 328 17.49 -3.65 7.53
CA ALA A 328 17.60 -2.48 8.42
C ALA A 328 18.83 -2.49 9.35
N ALA A 329 19.51 -3.63 9.51
CA ALA A 329 20.77 -3.75 10.23
C ALA A 329 22.00 -3.57 9.32
N GLY A 330 21.80 -3.47 8.00
CA GLY A 330 22.87 -3.33 7.02
C GLY A 330 23.45 -4.66 6.55
N THR A 331 22.79 -5.77 6.88
CA THR A 331 23.12 -7.12 6.43
C THR A 331 22.67 -7.30 4.99
N ILE A 332 23.53 -7.90 4.16
CA ILE A 332 23.18 -8.21 2.77
C ILE A 332 22.17 -9.35 2.73
N VAL A 333 21.07 -9.14 2.01
CA VAL A 333 20.10 -10.18 1.69
C VAL A 333 20.64 -10.99 0.49
N PRO A 334 20.79 -12.32 0.61
CA PRO A 334 21.49 -13.12 -0.40
C PRO A 334 20.83 -13.14 -1.78
N LEU A 335 19.50 -13.16 -1.85
CA LEU A 335 18.71 -13.33 -3.08
C LEU A 335 19.23 -14.52 -3.89
N SER A 336 19.11 -15.70 -3.30
CA SER A 336 19.78 -16.93 -3.75
C SER A 336 18.84 -18.02 -4.25
N THR A 337 17.54 -17.91 -3.99
CA THR A 337 16.55 -18.88 -4.47
C THR A 337 16.27 -18.66 -5.95
N PRO A 338 16.46 -19.66 -6.84
CA PRO A 338 16.10 -19.53 -8.24
C PRO A 338 14.60 -19.27 -8.42
N GLY A 339 14.26 -18.19 -9.12
CA GLY A 339 12.91 -17.84 -9.54
C GLY A 339 12.60 -18.31 -10.95
N ASN A 340 11.49 -17.81 -11.50
CA ASN A 340 11.18 -17.94 -12.92
C ASN A 340 12.17 -17.12 -13.78
N ASP A 341 12.23 -17.45 -15.07
CA ASP A 341 12.86 -16.62 -16.10
C ASP A 341 14.31 -16.20 -15.81
N GLY A 342 15.07 -17.03 -15.07
CA GLY A 342 16.48 -16.79 -14.74
C GLY A 342 16.74 -15.77 -13.63
N PHE A 343 15.69 -15.35 -12.91
CA PHE A 343 15.79 -14.46 -11.75
C PHE A 343 16.14 -15.21 -10.47
N PHE A 344 16.53 -14.46 -9.44
CA PHE A 344 16.66 -14.97 -8.08
C PHE A 344 15.84 -14.11 -7.13
N TYR A 345 15.26 -14.74 -6.12
CA TYR A 345 14.50 -14.07 -5.08
C TYR A 345 14.83 -14.63 -3.71
N ASP A 346 14.39 -13.96 -2.66
CA ASP A 346 14.23 -14.55 -1.32
C ASP A 346 13.12 -13.80 -0.58
N ASN A 347 12.37 -14.53 0.25
CA ASN A 347 11.53 -13.94 1.30
C ASN A 347 12.36 -13.79 2.57
N PHE A 348 12.30 -12.63 3.22
CA PHE A 348 13.08 -12.37 4.42
C PHE A 348 12.35 -11.44 5.39
N SER A 349 12.81 -11.42 6.64
CA SER A 349 12.37 -10.45 7.64
C SER A 349 13.50 -9.48 7.93
N SER A 350 13.25 -8.19 7.74
CA SER A 350 14.14 -7.13 8.18
C SER A 350 13.93 -6.83 9.68
N PRO A 351 14.97 -6.47 10.46
CA PRO A 351 14.80 -6.17 11.88
C PRO A 351 13.95 -4.90 12.12
N GLY A 352 13.97 -3.96 11.17
CA GLY A 352 13.09 -2.79 11.10
C GLY A 352 12.15 -2.88 9.90
N PRO A 353 11.10 -2.06 9.82
CA PRO A 353 10.12 -2.12 8.74
C PRO A 353 10.62 -1.40 7.47
N TRP A 354 11.89 -1.59 7.14
CA TRP A 354 12.54 -0.97 5.99
C TRP A 354 13.72 -1.79 5.50
N VAL A 355 14.09 -1.54 4.25
CA VAL A 355 15.19 -2.17 3.49
C VAL A 355 15.86 -1.10 2.61
N SER A 356 17.04 -1.39 2.07
CA SER A 356 17.70 -0.46 1.15
C SER A 356 18.49 -1.16 0.05
N TRP A 357 18.32 -0.69 -1.19
CA TRP A 357 19.21 -1.00 -2.30
C TRP A 357 20.35 0.02 -2.35
N GLN A 358 21.58 -0.47 -2.43
CA GLN A 358 22.79 0.33 -2.29
C GLN A 358 23.84 -0.06 -3.33
N SER A 359 24.67 0.92 -3.69
CA SER A 359 25.92 0.70 -4.42
C SER A 359 26.85 -0.25 -3.66
N SER A 360 27.79 -0.88 -4.37
CA SER A 360 28.72 -1.86 -3.76
C SER A 360 29.52 -1.32 -2.55
N ASN A 361 29.82 -0.03 -2.54
CA ASN A 361 30.50 0.66 -1.44
C ASN A 361 29.54 1.35 -0.45
N LYS A 362 28.22 1.19 -0.62
CA LYS A 362 27.15 1.73 0.24
C LYS A 362 27.13 3.26 0.35
N THR A 363 27.64 3.97 -0.65
CA THR A 363 27.70 5.45 -0.66
C THR A 363 26.53 6.11 -1.38
N TYR A 364 25.71 5.34 -2.10
CA TYR A 364 24.54 5.86 -2.80
C TYR A 364 23.49 4.77 -3.02
N GLY A 365 22.23 5.11 -2.90
CA GLY A 365 21.13 4.17 -3.04
C GLY A 365 19.81 4.74 -2.53
N VAL A 366 18.85 3.83 -2.34
CA VAL A 366 17.49 4.14 -1.93
C VAL A 366 17.01 3.19 -0.84
N GLY A 367 16.35 3.72 0.17
CA GLY A 367 15.62 2.96 1.17
C GLY A 367 14.12 2.96 0.90
N LEU A 368 13.45 1.85 1.18
CA LEU A 368 11.99 1.73 1.23
C LEU A 368 11.58 1.35 2.65
N ALA A 369 10.73 2.16 3.29
CA ALA A 369 10.12 1.85 4.58
C ALA A 369 8.60 1.79 4.48
N MET A 370 8.00 0.94 5.31
CA MET A 370 6.54 0.84 5.45
C MET A 370 6.09 1.45 6.77
N ASP A 371 5.15 2.38 6.71
CA ASP A 371 4.59 2.99 7.90
C ASP A 371 3.76 2.00 8.74
N GLN A 372 3.20 0.97 8.13
CA GLN A 372 2.41 -0.03 8.85
C GLN A 372 3.28 -0.98 9.69
N GLY A 373 4.61 -0.79 9.69
CA GLY A 373 5.51 -1.61 10.52
C GLY A 373 5.81 -2.97 9.91
N VAL A 374 5.50 -3.17 8.62
CA VAL A 374 5.76 -4.43 7.92
C VAL A 374 7.25 -4.71 7.82
N LYS A 375 7.66 -5.85 8.39
CA LYS A 375 9.05 -6.33 8.40
C LYS A 375 9.34 -7.42 7.38
N LYS A 376 8.30 -7.99 6.79
CA LYS A 376 8.42 -9.06 5.80
C LYS A 376 8.54 -8.45 4.41
N PHE A 377 9.58 -8.84 3.70
CA PHE A 377 9.89 -8.37 2.37
C PHE A 377 10.21 -9.55 1.46
N GLN A 378 9.98 -9.34 0.18
CA GLN A 378 10.50 -10.20 -0.87
C GLN A 378 11.36 -9.34 -1.80
N GLY A 379 12.61 -9.73 -2.00
CA GLY A 379 13.51 -9.09 -2.94
C GLY A 379 13.73 -9.97 -4.16
N TRP A 380 14.00 -9.34 -5.30
CA TRP A 380 14.39 -10.02 -6.53
C TRP A 380 15.62 -9.37 -7.16
N ARG A 381 16.44 -10.19 -7.81
CA ARG A 381 17.55 -9.72 -8.64
C ARG A 381 17.67 -10.49 -9.94
N GLY A 382 18.21 -9.80 -10.94
CA GLY A 382 18.68 -10.39 -12.17
C GLY A 382 19.73 -11.48 -11.95
N GLY A 383 19.65 -12.53 -12.75
CA GLY A 383 20.64 -13.61 -12.83
C GLY A 383 21.55 -13.48 -14.05
N PRO A 384 22.52 -14.41 -14.23
CA PRO A 384 23.47 -14.37 -15.36
C PRO A 384 22.82 -14.40 -16.74
N THR A 385 21.65 -15.02 -16.86
CA THR A 385 20.88 -15.13 -18.11
C THR A 385 19.80 -14.06 -18.25
N SER A 386 19.54 -13.30 -17.17
CA SER A 386 18.41 -12.38 -17.05
C SER A 386 18.78 -11.19 -16.19
N ALA A 387 19.70 -10.35 -16.66
CA ALA A 387 20.24 -9.21 -15.92
C ALA A 387 19.26 -8.01 -15.81
N TYR A 388 17.95 -8.25 -15.94
CA TYR A 388 17.01 -7.21 -16.39
C TYR A 388 16.59 -6.22 -15.32
N PHE A 389 16.55 -6.59 -14.02
CA PHE A 389 16.16 -5.66 -12.95
C PHE A 389 16.56 -6.13 -11.55
N HIS A 390 16.45 -5.21 -10.60
CA HIS A 390 16.44 -5.46 -9.15
C HIS A 390 15.14 -4.88 -8.58
N ASN A 391 14.49 -5.59 -7.65
CA ASN A 391 13.34 -5.03 -6.95
C ASN A 391 13.23 -5.50 -5.50
N VAL A 392 12.42 -4.78 -4.73
CA VAL A 392 11.95 -5.25 -3.43
C VAL A 392 10.52 -4.79 -3.20
N ARG A 393 9.73 -5.64 -2.54
CA ARG A 393 8.37 -5.34 -2.12
C ARG A 393 8.15 -5.73 -0.67
N ALA A 394 7.36 -4.93 0.03
CA ALA A 394 6.84 -5.33 1.33
C ALA A 394 5.72 -6.36 1.12
N GLU A 395 5.70 -7.42 1.93
CA GLU A 395 4.63 -8.43 1.89
C GLU A 395 3.38 -7.91 2.63
N MET A 396 2.72 -6.90 2.05
CA MET A 396 1.47 -6.32 2.56
C MET A 396 0.31 -7.27 2.28
N VAL A 397 -0.32 -7.83 3.32
CA VAL A 397 -1.46 -8.74 3.14
C VAL A 397 -2.78 -8.01 3.37
N PHE A 398 -3.60 -7.89 2.32
CA PHE A 398 -4.95 -7.36 2.42
C PHE A 398 -5.83 -7.81 1.24
N GLY A 399 -7.14 -7.79 1.46
CA GLY A 399 -8.15 -7.93 0.42
C GLY A 399 -8.76 -6.59 0.06
N LEU A 400 -9.54 -6.55 -1.02
CA LEU A 400 -10.21 -5.35 -1.47
C LEU A 400 -11.71 -5.62 -1.58
N ALA A 401 -12.48 -5.09 -0.63
CA ALA A 401 -13.94 -5.26 -0.64
C ALA A 401 -14.57 -4.50 -1.82
N ALA A 402 -15.72 -4.98 -2.31
CA ALA A 402 -16.56 -4.26 -3.27
C ALA A 402 -16.88 -2.85 -2.74
N GLY A 403 -16.61 -1.82 -3.56
CA GLY A 403 -16.76 -0.42 -3.13
C GLY A 403 -15.85 0.01 -1.98
N GLY A 404 -14.90 -0.84 -1.57
CA GLY A 404 -14.03 -0.64 -0.42
C GLY A 404 -12.79 0.18 -0.74
N THR A 405 -12.15 0.66 0.32
CA THR A 405 -10.92 1.46 0.24
C THR A 405 -9.85 0.83 1.11
N VAL A 406 -8.63 0.77 0.60
CA VAL A 406 -7.40 0.43 1.36
C VAL A 406 -6.45 1.61 1.28
N ARG A 407 -5.77 1.90 2.39
CA ARG A 407 -4.79 2.98 2.53
C ARG A 407 -3.49 2.45 3.11
N GLY A 408 -2.39 3.02 2.65
CA GLY A 408 -1.08 2.73 3.18
C GLY A 408 -0.06 3.81 2.85
N LEU A 409 1.05 3.78 3.59
CA LEU A 409 2.02 4.86 3.60
C LEU A 409 3.40 4.24 3.59
N SER A 410 4.23 4.72 2.68
CA SER A 410 5.62 4.29 2.56
C SER A 410 6.54 5.49 2.53
N TYR A 411 7.83 5.26 2.76
CA TYR A 411 8.85 6.29 2.71
C TYR A 411 9.98 5.85 1.78
N LEU A 412 10.39 6.74 0.89
CA LEU A 412 11.62 6.61 0.13
C LEU A 412 12.69 7.51 0.73
N ALA A 413 13.88 6.97 0.99
CA ALA A 413 15.02 7.75 1.47
C ALA A 413 16.19 7.62 0.49
N LEU A 414 16.76 8.75 0.07
CA LEU A 414 17.90 8.77 -0.86
C LEU A 414 19.22 9.02 -0.14
N GLY A 415 20.25 8.23 -0.44
CA GLY A 415 21.62 8.52 -0.03
C GLY A 415 22.46 7.29 0.28
N ALA A 416 23.62 7.53 0.90
CA ALA A 416 24.44 6.47 1.48
C ALA A 416 23.66 5.69 2.53
N PHE A 417 24.04 4.43 2.78
CA PHE A 417 23.31 3.57 3.73
C PHE A 417 23.18 4.21 5.12
N GLY A 418 24.21 4.89 5.61
CA GLY A 418 24.16 5.60 6.90
C GLY A 418 23.11 6.72 6.95
N THR A 419 22.97 7.49 5.86
CA THR A 419 21.94 8.53 5.72
C THR A 419 20.55 7.91 5.69
N VAL A 420 20.34 6.90 4.84
CA VAL A 420 19.08 6.17 4.75
C VAL A 420 18.67 5.61 6.10
N GLN A 421 19.61 4.96 6.80
CA GLN A 421 19.38 4.40 8.13
C GLN A 421 18.99 5.48 9.15
N SER A 422 19.73 6.58 9.24
CA SER A 422 19.44 7.64 10.22
C SER A 422 18.10 8.33 9.96
N GLU A 423 17.78 8.59 8.69
CA GLU A 423 16.53 9.23 8.28
C GLU A 423 15.33 8.33 8.58
N LEU A 424 15.36 7.07 8.13
CA LEU A 424 14.25 6.14 8.30
C LEU A 424 14.07 5.72 9.77
N GLN A 425 15.13 5.44 10.51
CA GLN A 425 15.00 5.13 11.94
C GLN A 425 14.51 6.35 12.74
N GLY A 426 15.05 7.53 12.43
CA GLY A 426 14.67 8.79 13.08
C GLY A 426 13.21 9.16 12.85
N LEU A 427 12.71 9.00 11.62
CA LEU A 427 11.31 9.27 11.30
C LEU A 427 10.39 8.24 11.94
N LEU A 428 10.71 6.94 11.84
CA LEU A 428 9.82 5.88 12.30
C LEU A 428 9.61 5.90 13.82
N LYS A 429 10.61 6.38 14.57
CA LYS A 429 10.55 6.56 16.03
C LYS A 429 9.68 7.74 16.48
N LYS A 430 9.47 8.75 15.62
CA LYS A 430 8.74 9.99 15.95
C LYS A 430 7.26 9.95 15.57
N ARG A 431 6.79 8.83 15.02
CA ARG A 431 5.41 8.70 14.56
C ARG A 431 4.49 8.60 15.77
N ALA A 432 3.50 9.48 15.82
CA ALA A 432 2.47 9.42 16.85
C ALA A 432 1.34 8.45 16.44
N PRO A 433 0.55 7.99 17.41
CA PRO A 433 -0.72 7.33 17.13
C PRO A 433 -1.61 8.20 16.24
N PHE A 434 -2.49 7.59 15.46
CA PHE A 434 -3.50 8.31 14.68
C PHE A 434 -4.86 7.62 14.79
N GLY A 435 -5.92 8.37 14.54
CA GLY A 435 -7.27 7.91 14.86
C GLY A 435 -8.27 9.04 14.85
N VAL A 436 -9.51 8.72 15.19
CA VAL A 436 -10.62 9.68 15.22
C VAL A 436 -11.53 9.43 16.40
N ILE A 437 -12.27 10.48 16.76
CA ILE A 437 -13.50 10.40 17.54
C ILE A 437 -14.66 10.11 16.58
N ASP A 438 -15.30 8.95 16.75
CA ASP A 438 -16.52 8.59 16.02
C ASP A 438 -17.77 9.12 16.74
N ALA A 439 -17.82 8.96 18.07
CA ALA A 439 -18.88 9.49 18.92
C ALA A 439 -18.26 10.31 20.05
N PRO A 440 -18.76 11.53 20.31
CA PRO A 440 -19.76 12.26 19.52
C PRO A 440 -19.22 12.67 18.14
N ALA A 441 -20.06 12.61 17.10
CA ALA A 441 -19.65 12.90 15.72
C ALA A 441 -19.41 14.39 15.46
N THR A 442 -20.12 15.24 16.18
CA THR A 442 -20.09 16.71 16.09
C THR A 442 -20.03 17.31 17.50
N ASP A 443 -19.98 18.64 17.58
CA ASP A 443 -20.14 19.38 18.83
C ASP A 443 -21.41 18.93 19.58
N VAL A 444 -21.34 18.99 20.91
CA VAL A 444 -22.32 18.36 21.80
C VAL A 444 -23.02 19.42 22.62
N LYS A 445 -24.35 19.44 22.53
CA LYS A 445 -25.19 20.09 23.53
C LYS A 445 -25.39 19.15 24.72
N LEU A 446 -25.01 19.57 25.91
CA LEU A 446 -25.07 18.77 27.12
C LEU A 446 -26.53 18.61 27.58
N ALA A 447 -26.94 17.36 27.83
CA ALA A 447 -28.29 17.03 28.31
C ALA A 447 -28.27 16.21 29.61
N GLY A 448 -27.09 16.00 30.20
CA GLY A 448 -26.89 15.17 31.38
C GLY A 448 -25.48 15.32 31.94
N SER A 449 -25.12 14.45 32.89
CA SER A 449 -23.85 14.51 33.63
C SER A 449 -22.70 13.73 32.98
N SER A 450 -22.92 13.08 31.84
CA SER A 450 -21.90 12.31 31.12
C SER A 450 -22.15 12.27 29.62
N ILE A 451 -21.08 12.15 28.84
CA ILE A 451 -21.13 11.90 27.39
C ILE A 451 -20.50 10.54 27.08
N ALA A 452 -21.11 9.81 26.14
CA ALA A 452 -20.52 8.59 25.58
C ALA A 452 -19.48 8.97 24.53
N VAL A 453 -18.30 8.34 24.62
CA VAL A 453 -17.18 8.60 23.73
C VAL A 453 -16.70 7.29 23.13
N SER A 454 -16.54 7.26 21.82
CA SER A 454 -15.93 6.13 21.12
C SER A 454 -15.18 6.57 19.88
N GLY A 455 -14.26 5.72 19.44
CA GLY A 455 -13.48 5.95 18.25
C GLY A 455 -12.52 4.80 17.98
N TRP A 456 -11.47 5.08 17.23
CA TRP A 456 -10.37 4.16 16.99
C TRP A 456 -9.04 4.87 17.01
N VAL A 457 -8.00 4.11 17.30
CA VAL A 457 -6.61 4.55 17.33
C VAL A 457 -5.72 3.43 16.81
N LEU A 458 -4.82 3.79 15.91
CA LEU A 458 -3.83 2.92 15.30
C LEU A 458 -2.44 3.46 15.56
N ASP A 459 -1.51 2.53 15.75
CA ASP A 459 -0.09 2.78 15.83
C ASP A 459 0.66 1.46 15.58
N THR A 460 1.92 1.54 15.16
CA THR A 460 2.86 0.42 15.12
C THR A 460 3.62 0.22 16.43
N VAL A 461 3.61 1.22 17.30
CA VAL A 461 4.06 1.11 18.68
C VAL A 461 2.81 0.90 19.53
N LYS A 462 2.90 0.09 20.58
CA LYS A 462 1.76 -0.15 21.48
C LYS A 462 1.19 1.18 21.99
N VAL A 463 -0.11 1.41 21.78
CA VAL A 463 -0.83 2.55 22.37
C VAL A 463 -0.82 2.40 23.89
N ALA A 464 -0.16 3.33 24.58
CA ALA A 464 0.00 3.31 26.03
C ALA A 464 -1.24 3.87 26.75
N SER A 465 -1.86 4.92 26.21
CA SER A 465 -3.10 5.47 26.75
C SER A 465 -3.92 6.22 25.71
N VAL A 466 -5.25 6.20 25.89
CA VAL A 466 -6.19 7.12 25.23
C VAL A 466 -6.89 7.90 26.33
N LYS A 467 -6.74 9.23 26.34
CA LYS A 467 -7.27 10.11 27.38
C LYS A 467 -8.28 11.08 26.83
N ALA A 468 -9.34 11.30 27.58
CA ALA A 468 -10.27 12.38 27.36
C ALA A 468 -9.83 13.61 28.16
N GLN A 469 -9.82 14.77 27.51
CA GLN A 469 -9.49 16.04 28.13
C GLN A 469 -10.65 17.03 28.00
N ILE A 470 -10.85 17.85 29.03
CA ILE A 470 -11.73 19.02 28.99
C ILE A 470 -10.89 20.23 29.41
N ASP A 471 -10.86 21.25 28.56
CA ASP A 471 -10.06 22.48 28.73
C ASP A 471 -8.58 22.22 29.05
N GLY A 472 -8.02 21.16 28.43
CA GLY A 472 -6.64 20.73 28.61
C GLY A 472 -6.37 19.86 29.85
N SER A 473 -7.37 19.62 30.71
CA SER A 473 -7.25 18.74 31.87
C SER A 473 -7.66 17.31 31.53
N ASP A 474 -6.85 16.32 31.88
CA ASP A 474 -7.21 14.90 31.76
C ASP A 474 -8.38 14.56 32.70
N VAL A 475 -9.54 14.22 32.15
CA VAL A 475 -10.76 13.91 32.93
C VAL A 475 -11.11 12.42 32.95
N ALA A 476 -10.62 11.64 31.98
CA ALA A 476 -10.79 10.18 31.97
C ALA A 476 -9.71 9.50 31.12
N THR A 477 -9.42 8.24 31.43
CA THR A 477 -8.70 7.33 30.54
C THR A 477 -9.72 6.38 29.90
N LEU A 478 -9.77 6.35 28.57
CA LEU A 478 -10.72 5.55 27.80
C LEU A 478 -10.17 4.13 27.60
N PRO A 479 -10.95 3.09 27.93
CA PRO A 479 -10.60 1.71 27.59
C PRO A 479 -10.39 1.51 26.09
N VAL A 480 -9.32 0.79 25.74
CA VAL A 480 -8.97 0.37 24.37
C VAL A 480 -9.33 -1.10 24.14
N ASN A 481 -9.01 -1.62 22.94
CA ASN A 481 -9.27 -3.01 22.49
C ASN A 481 -10.72 -3.30 22.09
N VAL A 482 -11.47 -2.29 21.67
CA VAL A 482 -12.79 -2.49 21.04
C VAL A 482 -12.57 -2.96 19.59
N ALA A 483 -13.32 -3.97 19.13
CA ALA A 483 -13.17 -4.49 17.78
C ALA A 483 -13.67 -3.50 16.70
N ARG A 484 -12.82 -3.26 15.70
CA ARG A 484 -13.02 -2.36 14.55
C ARG A 484 -12.47 -2.97 13.26
N PRO A 485 -13.08 -4.07 12.77
CA PRO A 485 -12.67 -4.71 11.53
C PRO A 485 -12.86 -3.80 10.30
N ASP A 486 -13.81 -2.86 10.35
CA ASP A 486 -14.01 -1.82 9.35
C ASP A 486 -12.78 -0.92 9.18
N VAL A 487 -12.15 -0.54 10.29
CA VAL A 487 -10.93 0.27 10.30
C VAL A 487 -9.75 -0.54 9.75
N CYS A 488 -9.62 -1.80 10.16
CA CYS A 488 -8.52 -2.67 9.72
C CYS A 488 -8.65 -3.14 8.26
N ALA A 489 -9.86 -3.08 7.68
CA ALA A 489 -10.04 -3.24 6.24
C ALA A 489 -9.49 -2.04 5.45
N VAL A 490 -9.60 -0.82 6.01
CA VAL A 490 -9.03 0.39 5.40
C VAL A 490 -7.53 0.51 5.64
N TYR A 491 -7.08 0.19 6.85
CA TYR A 491 -5.68 0.31 7.29
C TYR A 491 -5.13 -1.06 7.69
N PRO A 492 -4.79 -1.92 6.69
CA PRO A 492 -4.31 -3.26 6.98
C PRO A 492 -2.91 -3.23 7.62
N MET A 493 -2.57 -4.34 8.29
CA MET A 493 -1.24 -4.63 8.82
C MET A 493 -0.73 -3.75 9.97
N TYR A 494 -1.56 -2.86 10.54
CA TYR A 494 -1.23 -2.23 11.81
C TYR A 494 -1.39 -3.20 12.98
N ASP A 495 -0.51 -3.06 13.97
CA ASP A 495 -0.55 -3.84 15.19
C ASP A 495 -1.87 -3.60 15.96
N GLY A 496 -2.39 -4.66 16.57
CA GLY A 496 -3.63 -4.62 17.35
C GLY A 496 -4.91 -4.84 16.54
N CYS A 497 -4.87 -4.85 15.21
CA CYS A 497 -6.05 -5.18 14.39
C CYS A 497 -6.63 -6.58 14.71
N PRO A 498 -7.96 -6.74 14.89
CA PRO A 498 -9.02 -5.72 14.77
C PRO A 498 -9.34 -4.95 16.06
N ALA A 499 -8.67 -5.20 17.17
CA ALA A 499 -8.93 -4.58 18.48
C ALA A 499 -8.31 -3.16 18.60
N VAL A 500 -8.70 -2.25 17.70
CA VAL A 500 -8.11 -0.90 17.56
C VAL A 500 -9.06 0.22 17.98
N GLY A 501 -10.25 -0.13 18.47
CA GLY A 501 -11.24 0.81 18.98
C GLY A 501 -11.02 1.18 20.44
N TYR A 502 -11.57 2.32 20.83
CA TYR A 502 -11.72 2.74 22.23
C TYR A 502 -13.16 3.17 22.49
N ALA A 503 -13.65 2.97 23.72
CA ALA A 503 -14.99 3.41 24.11
C ALA A 503 -15.10 3.60 25.63
N GLY A 504 -15.89 4.58 26.07
CA GLY A 504 -16.17 4.84 27.48
C GLY A 504 -17.15 5.99 27.70
N ASN A 505 -17.45 6.29 28.97
CA ASN A 505 -18.23 7.46 29.36
C ASN A 505 -17.33 8.48 30.03
N VAL A 506 -17.48 9.75 29.67
CA VAL A 506 -16.76 10.87 30.27
C VAL A 506 -17.74 11.70 31.09
N SER A 507 -17.43 11.91 32.36
CA SER A 507 -18.23 12.80 33.21
C SER A 507 -18.08 14.24 32.74
N VAL A 508 -19.20 14.93 32.61
CA VAL A 508 -19.31 16.38 32.36
C VAL A 508 -20.04 17.08 33.52
N ALA A 509 -20.18 16.38 34.65
CA ALA A 509 -20.81 16.91 35.85
C ALA A 509 -19.99 18.07 36.41
N GLY A 510 -20.67 19.16 36.77
CA GLY A 510 -20.02 20.31 37.42
C GLY A 510 -19.25 21.23 36.47
N LEU A 511 -19.33 21.02 35.15
CA LEU A 511 -18.90 22.02 34.18
C LEU A 511 -19.71 23.32 34.38
N SER A 512 -19.05 24.45 34.15
CA SER A 512 -19.70 25.75 34.25
C SER A 512 -20.70 25.91 33.10
N PRO A 513 -21.66 26.86 33.18
CA PRO A 513 -22.59 27.11 32.08
C PRO A 513 -21.93 27.88 30.93
N CYS A 514 -20.67 27.57 30.58
CA CYS A 514 -19.96 28.11 29.43
C CYS A 514 -19.57 26.98 28.47
N PRO A 515 -19.27 27.28 27.19
CA PRO A 515 -18.70 26.29 26.29
C PRO A 515 -17.35 25.77 26.78
N HIS A 516 -17.09 24.47 26.56
CA HIS A 516 -15.86 23.78 26.95
C HIS A 516 -15.23 23.04 25.78
N LEU A 517 -13.90 22.95 25.75
CA LEU A 517 -13.18 22.22 24.71
C LEU A 517 -12.92 20.79 25.15
N PHE A 518 -13.55 19.84 24.47
CA PHE A 518 -13.31 18.42 24.65
C PHE A 518 -12.30 17.90 23.62
N ARG A 519 -11.34 17.08 24.07
CA ARG A 519 -10.35 16.42 23.22
C ARG A 519 -10.19 14.94 23.57
N VAL A 520 -9.83 14.14 22.58
CA VAL A 520 -9.26 12.81 22.83
C VAL A 520 -7.81 12.81 22.38
N VAL A 521 -6.91 12.41 23.28
CA VAL A 521 -5.46 12.36 23.04
C VAL A 521 -4.98 10.93 23.19
N ALA A 522 -4.26 10.43 22.20
CA ALA A 522 -3.59 9.14 22.28
C ALA A 522 -2.08 9.33 22.45
N THR A 523 -1.47 8.44 23.23
CA THR A 523 -0.02 8.39 23.48
C THR A 523 0.47 6.95 23.33
N ASP A 524 1.57 6.75 22.61
CA ASP A 524 2.23 5.45 22.45
C ASP A 524 3.23 5.15 23.58
N ALA A 525 3.82 3.95 23.55
CA ALA A 525 4.83 3.53 24.51
C ALA A 525 6.19 4.24 24.38
N ASP A 526 6.44 4.92 23.26
CA ASP A 526 7.66 5.73 23.02
C ASP A 526 7.47 7.20 23.48
N GLY A 527 6.25 7.57 23.88
CA GLY A 527 5.88 8.90 24.36
C GLY A 527 5.36 9.85 23.27
N ASN A 528 5.23 9.40 22.02
CA ASN A 528 4.64 10.20 20.96
C ASN A 528 3.13 10.34 21.20
N SER A 529 2.60 11.54 20.98
CA SER A 529 1.19 11.85 21.27
C SER A 529 0.51 12.60 20.14
N ARG A 530 -0.80 12.36 19.94
CA ARG A 530 -1.64 13.06 18.97
C ARG A 530 -3.04 13.30 19.52
N VAL A 531 -3.59 14.48 19.24
CA VAL A 531 -5.02 14.78 19.40
C VAL A 531 -5.78 14.08 18.26
N LEU A 532 -6.65 13.13 18.59
CA LEU A 532 -7.47 12.37 17.63
C LEU A 532 -8.69 13.15 17.15
N GLY A 533 -9.09 14.18 17.88
CA GLY A 533 -10.16 15.09 17.51
C GLY A 533 -10.55 16.00 18.66
N GLU A 534 -11.29 17.05 18.30
CA GLU A 534 -11.81 18.05 19.23
C GLU A 534 -13.32 18.22 19.05
N ARG A 535 -14.02 18.61 20.11
CA ARG A 535 -15.45 18.96 20.12
C ARG A 535 -15.69 20.13 21.06
N VAL A 536 -16.64 20.98 20.71
CA VAL A 536 -17.19 21.96 21.65
C VAL A 536 -18.34 21.31 22.41
N LEU A 537 -18.28 21.38 23.74
CA LEU A 537 -19.40 21.04 24.62
C LEU A 537 -20.12 22.33 24.98
N THR A 538 -21.43 22.42 24.73
CA THR A 538 -22.26 23.57 25.06
C THR A 538 -23.32 23.20 26.10
N PRO A 539 -23.69 24.12 27.01
CA PRO A 539 -24.70 23.88 28.04
C PRO A 539 -26.11 23.51 27.53
#